data_AF-A0A969H3Y0-F1
#
_entry.id   AF-A0A969H3Y0-F1
#
_cell.length_a   1.000
_cell.length_b   1.000
_cell.length_c   1.000
_cell.angle_alpha   90.00
_cell.angle_beta   90.00
_cell.angle_gamma   90.00
#
_symmetry.space_group_name_H-M   'P 1'
#
loop_
_entity.id
_entity.type
_entity.pdbx_description
1 polymer ?
#
loop_
_entity_poly.entity_id
_entity_poly.type
_entity_poly.pdbx_seq_one_letter_code
_entity_poly.pdbx_strand_id
1 'polypeptide(L)'
;MAYLRLVHEGKMLTDSTSGRASLTGIKQIVANLLQGDFLPLADKYRANQTIRPFGLDVFARESGLVKTGRSSSSLQLSPLGQKFYQTQDVEILLEAFETWTRQGDFDELSRVTGLKGQKSRTTLFTPSASRREPIIEALSWCPVGVWIDLDEFFRAIKIWRFDFAVEKAGYSSLYVGNKEYGALYSETYWPVVKGSYIKVILMEYLGSIGALDLLYTRPEEAKSAVSSPYSDEIFSLYDGLKYFRINPLGAYLLGQAGEYIPSRPAAASLFSVSADLIVTLTHSADLTPNNRRDLEQVAVPLGKDSYRLDTQRILTSLEEGQDLTYLAEFLSQRSSGPLPPSVLAWLERINQNSQAFSRGDLALFIKTKSPELLDLALADPVLGKICRAMDKKTLVIPASKEKAVRVRLKELEFLLQ
;
A
#
# COMPACT_ATOMS: atom_id res chain seq x y z
N MET A 1 -2.86 -4.40 2.22
CA MET A 1 -2.55 -3.75 3.52
C MET A 1 -1.05 -3.55 3.78
N ALA A 2 -0.20 -4.59 3.78
CA ALA A 2 1.23 -4.44 4.12
C ALA A 2 1.96 -3.36 3.29
N TYR A 3 1.70 -3.29 1.97
CA TYR A 3 2.27 -2.25 1.10
C TYR A 3 1.86 -0.82 1.50
N LEU A 4 0.55 -0.56 1.66
CA LEU A 4 0.04 0.78 2.03
C LEU A 4 0.56 1.24 3.39
N ARG A 5 0.76 0.30 4.33
CA ARG A 5 1.39 0.57 5.62
C ARG A 5 2.82 1.09 5.44
N LEU A 6 3.64 0.43 4.61
CA LEU A 6 5.01 0.87 4.34
C LEU A 6 5.04 2.27 3.71
N VAL A 7 4.05 2.61 2.88
CA VAL A 7 3.90 3.96 2.30
C VAL A 7 3.53 4.97 3.40
N HIS A 8 2.56 4.64 4.26
CA HIS A 8 2.14 5.48 5.37
C HIS A 8 3.30 5.78 6.33
N GLU A 9 4.10 4.77 6.67
CA GLU A 9 5.29 4.88 7.53
C GLU A 9 6.48 5.60 6.85
N GLY A 10 6.36 5.99 5.57
CA GLY A 10 7.45 6.61 4.80
C GLY A 10 8.64 5.67 4.53
N LYS A 11 8.45 4.36 4.69
CA LYS A 11 9.48 3.33 4.47
C LYS A 11 9.55 2.83 3.03
N MET A 12 8.58 3.20 2.19
CA MET A 12 8.61 2.93 0.75
C MET A 12 9.47 3.95 0.00
N LEU A 13 10.63 3.49 -0.44
CA LEU A 13 11.56 4.26 -1.27
C LEU A 13 11.40 3.93 -2.75
N THR A 14 11.36 4.95 -3.59
CA THR A 14 11.31 4.82 -5.05
C THR A 14 12.62 5.24 -5.72
N ASP A 15 12.88 4.65 -6.88
CA ASP A 15 13.92 5.08 -7.79
C ASP A 15 13.50 6.39 -8.47
N SER A 16 14.37 7.40 -8.46
CA SER A 16 14.04 8.76 -8.92
C SER A 16 13.82 8.87 -10.42
N THR A 17 14.35 7.92 -11.22
CA THR A 17 14.23 7.94 -12.68
C THR A 17 12.97 7.22 -13.15
N SER A 18 12.71 6.04 -12.59
CA SER A 18 11.55 5.23 -12.96
C SER A 18 10.30 5.52 -12.13
N GLY A 19 10.45 6.17 -10.97
CA GLY A 19 9.38 6.39 -9.99
C GLY A 19 8.87 5.11 -9.32
N ARG A 20 9.51 3.96 -9.57
CA ARG A 20 9.11 2.62 -9.09
C ARG A 20 9.79 2.27 -7.78
N ALA A 21 9.27 1.29 -7.05
CA ALA A 21 9.90 0.77 -5.84
C ALA A 21 11.39 0.44 -6.08
N SER A 22 12.26 1.06 -5.28
CA SER A 22 13.70 0.79 -5.28
C SER A 22 13.99 -0.63 -4.77
N LEU A 23 15.22 -1.13 -4.98
CA LEU A 23 15.63 -2.43 -4.40
C LEU A 23 15.42 -2.49 -2.88
N THR A 24 15.67 -1.39 -2.18
CA THR A 24 15.42 -1.27 -0.74
C THR A 24 13.93 -1.35 -0.44
N GLY A 25 13.09 -0.64 -1.20
CA GLY A 25 11.63 -0.70 -1.07
C GLY A 25 11.08 -2.10 -1.32
N ILE A 26 11.59 -2.81 -2.34
CA ILE A 26 11.19 -4.18 -2.65
C ILE A 26 11.53 -5.13 -1.51
N LYS A 27 12.73 -5.04 -0.93
CA LYS A 27 13.11 -5.84 0.25
C LYS A 27 12.17 -5.58 1.42
N GLN A 28 11.77 -4.33 1.64
CA GLN A 28 10.78 -3.99 2.66
C GLN A 28 9.41 -4.62 2.37
N ILE A 29 8.94 -4.59 1.12
CA ILE A 29 7.67 -5.25 0.77
C ILE A 29 7.75 -6.74 1.06
N VAL A 30 8.76 -7.43 0.50
CA VAL A 30 8.92 -8.90 0.62
C VAL A 30 8.99 -9.33 2.08
N ALA A 31 9.75 -8.61 2.92
CA ALA A 31 9.87 -8.92 4.35
C ALA A 31 8.55 -8.79 5.14
N ASN A 32 7.53 -8.14 4.56
CA ASN A 32 6.22 -7.92 5.19
C ASN A 32 5.07 -8.64 4.47
N LEU A 33 5.36 -9.39 3.41
CA LEU A 33 4.38 -10.29 2.77
C LEU A 33 4.36 -11.63 3.51
N LEU A 34 3.16 -12.11 3.85
CA LEU A 34 2.97 -13.37 4.57
C LEU A 34 3.59 -14.57 3.85
N GLN A 35 3.46 -14.60 2.52
CA GLN A 35 3.97 -15.68 1.66
C GLN A 35 5.18 -15.24 0.82
N GLY A 36 5.80 -14.10 1.13
CA GLY A 36 6.84 -13.52 0.29
C GLY A 36 6.33 -13.18 -1.12
N ASP A 37 7.19 -13.35 -2.12
CA ASP A 37 6.82 -13.25 -3.55
C ASP A 37 6.38 -14.61 -4.10
N PHE A 38 5.75 -14.66 -5.28
CA PHE A 38 5.32 -15.92 -5.90
C PHE A 38 6.49 -16.83 -6.28
N LEU A 39 7.59 -16.24 -6.78
CA LEU A 39 8.79 -16.97 -7.14
C LEU A 39 9.90 -16.71 -6.10
N PRO A 40 10.76 -17.71 -5.82
CA PRO A 40 11.93 -17.50 -4.99
C PRO A 40 12.79 -16.37 -5.57
N LEU A 41 13.21 -15.45 -4.71
CA LEU A 41 14.10 -14.38 -5.12
C LEU A 41 15.53 -14.91 -5.17
N ALA A 42 16.24 -14.63 -6.25
CA ALA A 42 17.68 -14.89 -6.33
C ALA A 42 18.44 -14.07 -5.27
N ASP A 43 19.62 -14.54 -4.86
CA ASP A 43 20.48 -13.89 -3.86
C ASP A 43 20.73 -12.39 -4.14
N LYS A 44 20.70 -12.01 -5.43
CA LYS A 44 20.73 -10.62 -5.89
C LYS A 44 19.34 -10.19 -6.36
N TYR A 45 18.63 -9.46 -5.51
CA TYR A 45 17.36 -8.81 -5.84
C TYR A 45 17.48 -7.99 -7.12
N ARG A 46 16.61 -8.27 -8.10
CA ARG A 46 16.38 -7.38 -9.24
C ARG A 46 14.91 -6.97 -9.28
N ALA A 47 14.65 -5.68 -9.41
CA ALA A 47 13.30 -5.14 -9.38
C ALA A 47 12.40 -5.67 -10.51
N ASN A 48 12.99 -6.08 -11.63
CA ASN A 48 12.27 -6.68 -12.74
C ASN A 48 12.01 -8.19 -12.57
N GLN A 49 12.48 -8.81 -11.49
CA GLN A 49 12.29 -10.24 -11.20
C GLN A 49 11.26 -10.51 -10.10
N THR A 50 10.71 -9.46 -9.49
CA THR A 50 9.67 -9.59 -8.47
C THR A 50 8.29 -9.46 -9.09
N ILE A 51 7.32 -10.25 -8.61
CA ILE A 51 5.94 -10.26 -9.12
C ILE A 51 5.03 -9.50 -8.14
N ARG A 52 4.82 -9.99 -6.91
CA ARG A 52 3.93 -9.34 -5.93
C ARG A 52 4.37 -7.92 -5.58
N PRO A 53 5.66 -7.66 -5.24
CA PRO A 53 6.10 -6.30 -4.93
C PRO A 53 5.86 -5.33 -6.08
N PHE A 54 6.13 -5.76 -7.31
CA PHE A 54 5.98 -4.90 -8.48
C PHE A 54 4.50 -4.64 -8.80
N GLY A 55 3.68 -5.69 -8.82
CA GLY A 55 2.26 -5.58 -9.08
C GLY A 55 1.53 -4.73 -8.04
N LEU A 56 1.83 -4.90 -6.75
CA LEU A 56 1.27 -4.06 -5.69
C LEU A 56 1.68 -2.59 -5.83
N ASP A 57 2.94 -2.33 -6.18
CA ASP A 57 3.47 -0.98 -6.35
C ASP A 57 2.85 -0.26 -7.56
N VAL A 58 2.72 -0.93 -8.69
CA VAL A 58 2.05 -0.38 -9.87
C VAL A 58 0.56 -0.22 -9.62
N PHE A 59 -0.13 -1.26 -9.13
CA PHE A 59 -1.55 -1.20 -8.83
C PHE A 59 -1.89 -0.03 -7.91
N ALA A 60 -1.19 0.14 -6.80
CA ALA A 60 -1.49 1.19 -5.83
C ALA A 60 -1.31 2.62 -6.38
N ARG A 61 -0.37 2.82 -7.32
CA ARG A 61 -0.16 4.12 -7.97
C ARG A 61 -1.19 4.38 -9.06
N GLU A 62 -1.37 3.41 -9.95
CA GLU A 62 -2.28 3.52 -11.10
C GLU A 62 -3.77 3.49 -10.71
N SER A 63 -4.10 2.98 -9.52
CA SER A 63 -5.44 3.07 -8.92
C SER A 63 -5.69 4.34 -8.12
N GLY A 64 -4.68 5.21 -7.95
CA GLY A 64 -4.79 6.44 -7.18
C GLY A 64 -4.79 6.25 -5.65
N LEU A 65 -4.49 5.06 -5.12
CA LEU A 65 -4.31 4.85 -3.67
C LEU A 65 -3.04 5.52 -3.14
N VAL A 66 -2.03 5.67 -3.99
CA VAL A 66 -0.72 6.23 -3.63
C VAL A 66 -0.33 7.31 -4.63
N LYS A 67 0.33 8.35 -4.12
CA LYS A 67 0.89 9.44 -4.92
C LYS A 67 2.35 9.67 -4.56
N THR A 68 3.07 10.36 -5.45
CA THR A 68 4.42 10.84 -5.15
C THR A 68 4.39 11.81 -3.97
N GLY A 69 5.30 11.61 -3.01
CA GLY A 69 5.45 12.44 -1.84
C GLY A 69 6.13 13.78 -2.13
N ARG A 70 6.60 14.44 -1.06
CA ARG A 70 7.33 15.72 -1.18
C ARG A 70 8.66 15.58 -1.94
N SER A 71 9.27 14.41 -1.89
CA SER A 71 10.43 14.04 -2.72
C SER A 71 10.00 13.06 -3.81
N SER A 72 10.61 13.17 -4.99
CA SER A 72 10.43 12.22 -6.10
C SER A 72 10.83 10.78 -5.75
N SER A 73 11.64 10.60 -4.71
CA SER A 73 12.07 9.30 -4.17
C SER A 73 11.18 8.74 -3.05
N SER A 74 10.05 9.39 -2.76
CA SER A 74 9.14 9.02 -1.67
C SER A 74 7.71 8.86 -2.16
N LEU A 75 6.96 7.95 -1.54
CA LEU A 75 5.52 7.77 -1.76
C LEU A 75 4.73 8.23 -0.54
N GLN A 76 3.50 8.66 -0.77
CA GLN A 76 2.53 9.01 0.27
C GLN A 76 1.16 8.46 -0.09
N LEU A 77 0.36 8.12 0.91
CA LEU A 77 -1.03 7.75 0.68
C LEU A 77 -1.79 8.95 0.09
N SER A 78 -2.64 8.69 -0.90
CA SER A 78 -3.64 9.67 -1.35
C SER A 78 -4.75 9.78 -0.30
N PRO A 79 -5.68 10.74 -0.42
CA PRO A 79 -6.87 10.76 0.45
C PRO A 79 -7.66 9.44 0.39
N LEU A 80 -7.79 8.86 -0.81
CA LEU A 80 -8.45 7.56 -1.03
C LEU A 80 -7.68 6.43 -0.34
N GLY A 81 -6.35 6.39 -0.52
CA GLY A 81 -5.50 5.39 0.11
C GLY A 81 -5.44 5.51 1.63
N GLN A 82 -5.48 6.73 2.18
CA GLN A 82 -5.55 6.96 3.61
C GLN A 82 -6.87 6.45 4.19
N LYS A 83 -7.99 6.74 3.51
CA LYS A 83 -9.32 6.22 3.90
C LYS A 83 -9.33 4.70 3.86
N PHE A 84 -8.89 4.08 2.77
CA PHE A 84 -8.81 2.62 2.65
C PHE A 84 -7.89 1.99 3.70
N TYR A 85 -6.75 2.61 3.99
CA TYR A 85 -5.83 2.13 5.01
C TYR A 85 -6.47 2.10 6.41
N GLN A 86 -7.30 3.10 6.73
CA GLN A 86 -7.98 3.22 8.02
C GLN A 86 -9.21 2.30 8.12
N THR A 87 -10.08 2.31 7.12
CA THR A 87 -11.38 1.62 7.20
C THR A 87 -11.32 0.17 6.71
N GLN A 88 -10.35 -0.15 5.86
CA GLN A 88 -10.30 -1.41 5.09
C GLN A 88 -11.58 -1.68 4.29
N ASP A 89 -12.29 -0.60 3.93
CA ASP A 89 -13.55 -0.65 3.20
C ASP A 89 -13.33 -1.21 1.80
N VAL A 90 -13.98 -2.33 1.50
CA VAL A 90 -13.82 -3.06 0.24
C VAL A 90 -14.40 -2.28 -0.94
N GLU A 91 -15.34 -1.36 -0.72
CA GLU A 91 -15.85 -0.48 -1.77
C GLU A 91 -14.75 0.45 -2.31
N ILE A 92 -13.84 0.91 -1.44
CA ILE A 92 -12.70 1.71 -1.88
C ILE A 92 -11.72 0.86 -2.69
N LEU A 93 -11.56 -0.41 -2.34
CA LEU A 93 -10.76 -1.34 -3.14
C LEU A 93 -11.40 -1.60 -4.52
N LEU A 94 -12.72 -1.69 -4.58
CA LEU A 94 -13.47 -1.78 -5.85
C LEU A 94 -13.26 -0.53 -6.71
N GLU A 95 -13.41 0.67 -6.14
CA GLU A 95 -13.14 1.94 -6.84
C GLU A 95 -11.70 1.99 -7.38
N ALA A 96 -10.73 1.59 -6.56
CA ALA A 96 -9.33 1.50 -6.95
C ALA A 96 -9.10 0.47 -8.08
N PHE A 97 -9.75 -0.69 -8.00
CA PHE A 97 -9.69 -1.74 -9.01
C PHE A 97 -10.26 -1.29 -10.35
N GLU A 98 -11.42 -0.62 -10.34
CA GLU A 98 -12.02 -0.05 -11.55
C GLU A 98 -11.15 1.05 -12.16
N THR A 99 -10.57 1.92 -11.32
CA THR A 99 -9.67 2.99 -11.75
C THR A 99 -8.43 2.42 -12.43
N TRP A 100 -7.77 1.42 -11.82
CA TRP A 100 -6.64 0.73 -12.46
C TRP A 100 -7.04 0.06 -13.78
N THR A 101 -8.23 -0.56 -13.84
CA THR A 101 -8.71 -1.24 -15.05
C THR A 101 -8.90 -0.26 -16.20
N ARG A 102 -9.56 0.89 -15.96
CA ARG A 102 -9.97 1.84 -17.01
C ARG A 102 -8.99 2.98 -17.28
N GLN A 103 -8.16 3.35 -16.32
CA GLN A 103 -7.35 4.59 -16.37
C GLN A 103 -5.85 4.37 -16.17
N GLY A 104 -5.40 3.21 -15.70
CA GLY A 104 -3.97 2.97 -15.48
C GLY A 104 -3.18 2.95 -16.79
N ASP A 105 -2.08 3.68 -16.88
CA ASP A 105 -1.27 3.88 -18.09
C ASP A 105 -0.08 2.91 -18.20
N PHE A 106 0.23 2.18 -17.13
CA PHE A 106 1.32 1.20 -17.16
C PHE A 106 1.06 0.08 -18.20
N ASP A 107 2.02 -0.21 -19.07
CA ASP A 107 1.90 -1.32 -20.03
C ASP A 107 2.48 -2.63 -19.48
N GLU A 108 1.61 -3.61 -19.24
CA GLU A 108 1.98 -4.93 -18.72
C GLU A 108 2.86 -5.74 -19.67
N LEU A 109 2.85 -5.50 -20.99
CA LEU A 109 3.77 -6.19 -21.90
C LEU A 109 5.23 -5.89 -21.59
N SER A 110 5.52 -4.73 -20.98
CA SER A 110 6.87 -4.39 -20.53
C SER A 110 7.44 -5.36 -19.49
N ARG A 111 6.58 -6.21 -18.90
CA ARG A 111 6.94 -7.27 -17.95
C ARG A 111 7.36 -8.57 -18.62
N VAL A 112 7.00 -8.75 -19.90
CA VAL A 112 7.37 -9.93 -20.70
C VAL A 112 8.73 -9.66 -21.36
N THR A 113 9.82 -9.82 -20.60
CA THR A 113 11.16 -9.42 -21.05
C THR A 113 11.70 -10.22 -22.23
N GLY A 114 11.24 -11.46 -22.42
CA GLY A 114 11.58 -12.28 -23.58
C GLY A 114 10.92 -11.80 -24.88
N LEU A 115 9.84 -11.00 -24.80
CA LEU A 115 9.19 -10.41 -25.96
C LEU A 115 9.96 -9.18 -26.40
N LYS A 116 10.65 -9.29 -27.54
CA LYS A 116 11.49 -8.23 -28.08
C LYS A 116 10.73 -7.39 -29.10
N GLY A 117 11.30 -6.25 -29.47
CA GLY A 117 10.68 -5.32 -30.42
C GLY A 117 9.76 -4.27 -29.79
N GLN A 118 9.43 -4.38 -28.49
CA GLN A 118 8.51 -3.47 -27.79
C GLN A 118 8.89 -1.97 -27.87
N LYS A 119 10.20 -1.67 -27.94
CA LYS A 119 10.73 -0.30 -28.06
C LYS A 119 10.99 0.13 -29.50
N SER A 120 10.56 -0.65 -30.49
CA SER A 120 10.72 -0.29 -31.90
C SER A 120 9.88 0.93 -32.24
N ARG A 121 10.40 1.79 -33.13
CA ARG A 121 9.67 2.96 -33.65
C ARG A 121 8.37 2.58 -34.38
N THR A 122 8.28 1.35 -34.85
CA THR A 122 7.14 0.80 -35.59
C THR A 122 6.13 0.10 -34.69
N THR A 123 6.46 -0.15 -33.43
CA THR A 123 5.53 -0.75 -32.46
C THR A 123 4.66 0.34 -31.85
N LEU A 124 3.37 0.29 -32.17
CA LEU A 124 2.36 1.20 -31.61
C LEU A 124 1.33 0.38 -30.85
N PHE A 125 1.43 0.36 -29.52
CA PHE A 125 0.49 -0.37 -28.69
C PHE A 125 -0.86 0.35 -28.58
N THR A 126 -1.91 -0.44 -28.41
CA THR A 126 -3.22 0.03 -27.96
C THR A 126 -3.15 0.47 -26.49
N PRO A 127 -4.07 1.35 -26.04
CA PRO A 127 -4.17 1.72 -24.63
C PRO A 127 -4.27 0.47 -23.73
N SER A 128 -3.58 0.49 -22.58
CA SER A 128 -3.65 -0.57 -21.55
C SER A 128 -5.08 -0.89 -21.14
N ALA A 129 -5.91 0.15 -20.89
CA ALA A 129 -7.33 -0.02 -20.54
C ALA A 129 -8.09 -0.89 -21.56
N SER A 130 -7.91 -0.63 -22.86
CA SER A 130 -8.56 -1.39 -23.94
C SER A 130 -8.14 -2.86 -24.03
N ARG A 131 -7.07 -3.25 -23.32
CA ARG A 131 -6.60 -4.63 -23.20
C ARG A 131 -6.99 -5.26 -21.88
N ARG A 132 -7.02 -4.50 -20.78
CA ARG A 132 -7.45 -4.99 -19.46
C ARG A 132 -8.95 -5.26 -19.42
N GLU A 133 -9.77 -4.33 -19.90
CA GLU A 133 -11.23 -4.40 -19.79
C GLU A 133 -11.80 -5.73 -20.32
N PRO A 134 -11.44 -6.21 -21.53
CA PRO A 134 -11.97 -7.48 -22.03
C PRO A 134 -11.53 -8.70 -21.19
N ILE A 135 -10.36 -8.64 -20.55
CA ILE A 135 -9.88 -9.71 -19.66
C ILE A 135 -10.71 -9.72 -18.37
N ILE A 136 -10.94 -8.56 -17.79
CA ILE A 136 -11.75 -8.41 -16.57
C ILE A 136 -13.20 -8.82 -16.84
N GLU A 137 -13.76 -8.43 -17.99
CA GLU A 137 -15.10 -8.85 -18.40
C GLU A 137 -15.19 -10.36 -18.68
N ALA A 138 -14.18 -10.95 -19.32
CA ALA A 138 -14.12 -12.40 -19.48
C ALA A 138 -14.07 -13.14 -18.13
N LEU A 139 -13.36 -12.59 -17.14
CA LEU A 139 -13.30 -13.17 -15.80
C LEU A 139 -14.65 -13.10 -15.07
N SER A 140 -15.47 -12.06 -15.29
CA SER A 140 -16.79 -11.98 -14.66
C SER A 140 -17.78 -13.04 -15.20
N TRP A 141 -17.47 -13.67 -16.34
CA TRP A 141 -18.22 -14.79 -16.90
C TRP A 141 -17.73 -16.16 -16.41
N CYS A 142 -16.57 -16.21 -15.73
CA CYS A 142 -16.01 -17.45 -15.21
C CYS A 142 -16.69 -17.90 -13.90
N PRO A 143 -16.82 -19.21 -13.65
CA PRO A 143 -17.41 -19.71 -12.40
C PRO A 143 -16.56 -19.37 -11.17
N VAL A 144 -17.21 -18.89 -10.12
CA VAL A 144 -16.59 -18.61 -8.81
C VAL A 144 -16.22 -19.91 -8.09
N GLY A 145 -15.07 -19.96 -7.43
CA GLY A 145 -14.65 -21.08 -6.59
C GLY A 145 -14.18 -22.33 -7.35
N VAL A 146 -14.13 -22.29 -8.68
CA VAL A 146 -13.67 -23.40 -9.53
C VAL A 146 -12.25 -23.13 -10.04
N TRP A 147 -11.40 -24.16 -10.05
CA TRP A 147 -10.08 -24.09 -10.70
C TRP A 147 -10.24 -24.14 -12.22
N ILE A 148 -9.79 -23.09 -12.89
CA ILE A 148 -9.89 -22.92 -14.34
C ILE A 148 -8.51 -23.07 -14.95
N ASP A 149 -8.39 -23.96 -15.93
CA ASP A 149 -7.19 -24.13 -16.74
C ASP A 149 -6.95 -22.90 -17.61
N LEU A 150 -5.71 -22.42 -17.64
CA LEU A 150 -5.37 -21.21 -18.36
C LEU A 150 -5.58 -21.33 -19.87
N ASP A 151 -5.33 -22.50 -20.47
CA ASP A 151 -5.54 -22.72 -21.90
C ASP A 151 -7.04 -22.74 -22.24
N GLU A 152 -7.87 -23.29 -21.33
CA GLU A 152 -9.33 -23.20 -21.44
C GLU A 152 -9.83 -21.76 -21.31
N PHE A 153 -9.24 -20.95 -20.43
CA PHE A 153 -9.57 -19.52 -20.32
C PHE A 153 -9.18 -18.75 -21.60
N PHE A 154 -8.02 -19.03 -22.18
CA PHE A 154 -7.64 -18.45 -23.48
C PHE A 154 -8.60 -18.83 -24.60
N ARG A 155 -9.08 -20.09 -24.59
CA ARG A 155 -10.11 -20.55 -25.53
C ARG A 155 -11.44 -19.82 -25.29
N ALA A 156 -11.83 -19.64 -24.04
CA ALA A 156 -13.04 -18.93 -23.66
C ALA A 156 -13.04 -17.47 -24.11
N ILE A 157 -11.95 -16.72 -23.91
CA ILE A 157 -11.80 -15.33 -24.39
C ILE A 157 -12.10 -15.22 -25.89
N LYS A 158 -11.56 -16.15 -26.69
CA LYS A 158 -11.80 -16.20 -28.14
C LYS A 158 -13.27 -16.49 -28.48
N ILE A 159 -13.86 -17.48 -27.82
CA ILE A 159 -15.24 -17.93 -28.06
C ILE A 159 -16.25 -16.86 -27.65
N TRP A 160 -16.07 -16.26 -26.47
CA TRP A 160 -16.93 -15.23 -25.90
C TRP A 160 -16.71 -13.85 -26.53
N ARG A 161 -15.79 -13.72 -27.50
CA ARG A 161 -15.50 -12.47 -28.23
C ARG A 161 -14.92 -11.36 -27.34
N PHE A 162 -14.22 -11.72 -26.27
CA PHE A 162 -13.42 -10.80 -25.45
C PHE A 162 -11.97 -10.65 -25.95
N ASP A 163 -11.71 -11.00 -27.21
CA ASP A 163 -10.39 -10.78 -27.81
C ASP A 163 -10.11 -9.29 -27.99
N PHE A 164 -8.85 -8.88 -27.85
CA PHE A 164 -8.41 -7.49 -27.87
C PHE A 164 -7.20 -7.28 -28.78
N ALA A 165 -7.06 -6.08 -29.34
CA ALA A 165 -5.89 -5.70 -30.11
C ALA A 165 -4.76 -5.25 -29.17
N VAL A 166 -3.52 -5.69 -29.45
CA VAL A 166 -2.32 -5.24 -28.73
C VAL A 166 -1.59 -4.15 -29.50
N GLU A 167 -1.45 -4.31 -30.81
CA GLU A 167 -0.85 -3.31 -31.70
C GLU A 167 -1.94 -2.63 -32.52
N LYS A 168 -1.76 -1.32 -32.78
CA LYS A 168 -2.63 -0.54 -33.67
C LYS A 168 -2.36 -0.82 -35.15
N ALA A 169 -1.14 -1.26 -35.46
CA ALA A 169 -0.72 -1.55 -36.83
C ALA A 169 -1.18 -2.94 -37.28
N GLY A 170 -1.44 -3.11 -38.58
CA GLY A 170 -1.75 -4.41 -39.18
C GLY A 170 -0.55 -5.35 -39.34
N TYR A 171 0.63 -4.95 -38.87
CA TYR A 171 1.86 -5.75 -38.86
C TYR A 171 2.50 -5.66 -37.48
N SER A 172 3.14 -6.76 -37.05
CA SER A 172 3.83 -6.83 -35.76
C SER A 172 5.33 -6.62 -35.94
N SER A 173 5.92 -5.79 -35.08
CA SER A 173 7.39 -5.69 -34.95
C SER A 173 7.91 -6.50 -33.75
N LEU A 174 7.02 -7.25 -33.09
CA LEU A 174 7.33 -8.09 -31.96
C LEU A 174 7.91 -9.41 -32.42
N TYR A 175 8.92 -9.89 -31.69
CA TYR A 175 9.59 -11.14 -32.00
C TYR A 175 10.16 -11.78 -30.74
N VAL A 176 10.53 -13.06 -30.84
CA VAL A 176 11.20 -13.79 -29.75
C VAL A 176 12.55 -14.30 -30.22
N GLY A 177 13.54 -14.32 -29.33
CA GLY A 177 14.89 -14.76 -29.71
C GLY A 177 15.56 -13.81 -30.70
N ASN A 178 15.80 -14.29 -31.93
CA ASN A 178 16.43 -13.52 -33.02
C ASN A 178 15.36 -12.86 -33.90
N LYS A 179 15.55 -11.60 -34.30
CA LYS A 179 14.61 -10.83 -35.13
C LYS A 179 14.33 -11.48 -36.49
N GLU A 180 15.32 -12.13 -37.10
CA GLU A 180 15.19 -12.73 -38.44
C GLU A 180 14.35 -14.02 -38.44
N TYR A 181 14.41 -14.78 -37.35
CA TYR A 181 13.78 -16.10 -37.25
C TYR A 181 12.62 -16.16 -36.24
N GLY A 182 12.45 -15.09 -35.46
CA GLY A 182 11.54 -15.02 -34.33
C GLY A 182 10.28 -14.21 -34.57
N ALA A 183 9.99 -13.84 -35.82
CA ALA A 183 8.78 -13.11 -36.18
C ALA A 183 7.53 -13.90 -35.76
N LEU A 184 6.56 -13.20 -35.18
CA LEU A 184 5.33 -13.80 -34.70
C LEU A 184 4.25 -13.70 -35.77
N TYR A 185 3.68 -14.85 -36.15
CA TYR A 185 2.60 -14.97 -37.13
C TYR A 185 1.31 -15.43 -36.45
N SER A 186 0.17 -15.36 -37.14
CA SER A 186 -1.18 -15.54 -36.59
C SER A 186 -1.30 -16.58 -35.44
N GLU A 187 -0.85 -17.82 -35.67
CA GLU A 187 -0.97 -18.90 -34.70
C GLU A 187 -0.05 -18.76 -33.47
N THR A 188 1.15 -18.18 -33.65
CA THR A 188 2.11 -17.97 -32.56
C THR A 188 1.89 -16.63 -31.85
N TYR A 189 1.33 -15.63 -32.53
CA TYR A 189 1.13 -14.29 -31.99
C TYR A 189 0.21 -14.28 -30.78
N TRP A 190 -0.94 -14.96 -30.85
CA TRP A 190 -1.92 -14.97 -29.77
C TRP A 190 -1.30 -15.51 -28.46
N PRO A 191 -0.89 -16.79 -28.36
CA PRO A 191 -0.40 -17.35 -27.11
C PRO A 191 0.83 -16.61 -26.56
N VAL A 192 1.69 -16.07 -27.43
CA VAL A 192 2.94 -15.42 -27.04
C VAL A 192 2.77 -13.97 -26.60
N VAL A 193 1.98 -13.18 -27.32
CA VAL A 193 1.85 -11.75 -27.02
C VAL A 193 0.70 -11.53 -26.05
N LYS A 194 -0.51 -11.82 -26.52
CA LYS A 194 -1.71 -11.53 -25.76
C LYS A 194 -1.90 -12.56 -24.62
N GLY A 195 -1.51 -13.82 -24.81
CA GLY A 195 -1.53 -14.84 -23.76
C GLY A 195 -0.60 -14.47 -22.60
N SER A 196 0.63 -14.03 -22.90
CA SER A 196 1.54 -13.51 -21.87
C SER A 196 1.00 -12.24 -21.20
N TYR A 197 0.35 -11.34 -21.93
CA TYR A 197 -0.32 -10.18 -21.33
C TYR A 197 -1.38 -10.59 -20.30
N ILE A 198 -2.24 -11.57 -20.64
CA ILE A 198 -3.23 -12.12 -19.71
C ILE A 198 -2.56 -12.71 -18.47
N LYS A 199 -1.49 -13.51 -18.64
CA LYS A 199 -0.75 -14.09 -17.50
C LYS A 199 -0.22 -13.01 -16.55
N VAL A 200 0.28 -11.89 -17.07
CA VAL A 200 0.72 -10.75 -16.25
C VAL A 200 -0.46 -10.21 -15.43
N ILE A 201 -1.62 -9.96 -16.05
CA ILE A 201 -2.82 -9.47 -15.37
C ILE A 201 -3.25 -10.43 -14.25
N LEU A 202 -3.38 -11.72 -14.55
CA LEU A 202 -3.84 -12.72 -13.60
C LEU A 202 -2.88 -12.88 -12.41
N MET A 203 -1.57 -12.99 -12.68
CA MET A 203 -0.59 -13.32 -11.65
C MET A 203 -0.04 -12.08 -10.94
N GLU A 204 0.42 -11.07 -11.69
CA GLU A 204 1.06 -9.91 -11.10
C GLU A 204 0.10 -8.98 -10.40
N TYR A 205 -1.14 -8.85 -10.90
CA TYR A 205 -2.11 -7.93 -10.33
C TYR A 205 -3.16 -8.67 -9.52
N LEU A 206 -4.00 -9.48 -10.16
CA LEU A 206 -5.16 -10.09 -9.50
C LEU A 206 -4.75 -11.07 -8.39
N GLY A 207 -3.71 -11.89 -8.63
CA GLY A 207 -3.13 -12.74 -7.58
C GLY A 207 -2.43 -11.96 -6.46
N SER A 208 -1.81 -10.82 -6.78
CA SER A 208 -1.10 -10.01 -5.79
C SER A 208 -2.03 -9.24 -4.86
N ILE A 209 -3.13 -8.69 -5.40
CA ILE A 209 -4.18 -8.04 -4.59
C ILE A 209 -5.07 -9.06 -3.86
N GLY A 210 -4.96 -10.34 -4.22
CA GLY A 210 -5.67 -11.45 -3.57
C GLY A 210 -7.06 -11.73 -4.14
N ALA A 211 -7.37 -11.24 -5.34
CA ALA A 211 -8.62 -11.52 -6.04
C ALA A 211 -8.67 -12.95 -6.63
N LEU A 212 -7.50 -13.52 -6.94
CA LEU A 212 -7.37 -14.87 -7.49
C LEU A 212 -6.48 -15.73 -6.61
N ASP A 213 -6.87 -17.00 -6.47
CA ASP A 213 -5.95 -18.05 -6.07
C ASP A 213 -5.27 -18.63 -7.31
N LEU A 214 -4.00 -18.97 -7.22
CA LEU A 214 -3.20 -19.40 -8.37
C LEU A 214 -2.54 -20.75 -8.11
N LEU A 215 -2.48 -21.60 -9.14
CA LEU A 215 -1.60 -22.76 -9.20
C LEU A 215 -0.59 -22.56 -10.33
N TYR A 216 0.69 -22.62 -9.97
CA TYR A 216 1.79 -22.35 -10.88
C TYR A 216 3.00 -23.19 -10.52
N THR A 217 3.86 -23.45 -11.51
CA THR A 217 5.19 -24.04 -11.35
C THR A 217 6.25 -22.97 -11.49
N ARG A 218 7.52 -23.33 -11.34
CA ARG A 218 8.60 -22.41 -11.70
C ARG A 218 8.61 -22.18 -13.22
N PRO A 219 8.95 -20.98 -13.71
CA PRO A 219 8.97 -20.68 -15.14
C PRO A 219 9.98 -21.55 -15.91
N GLU A 220 11.08 -21.99 -15.29
CA GLU A 220 12.07 -22.90 -15.86
C GLU A 220 11.51 -24.32 -16.08
N GLU A 221 10.50 -24.70 -15.29
CA GLU A 221 9.82 -26.00 -15.40
C GLU A 221 8.65 -25.95 -16.39
N ALA A 222 8.27 -24.75 -16.83
CA ALA A 222 7.19 -24.58 -17.78
C ALA A 222 7.67 -24.96 -19.19
N LYS A 223 6.92 -25.85 -19.85
CA LYS A 223 7.02 -26.01 -21.31
C LYS A 223 6.50 -24.73 -21.96
N SER A 224 7.38 -23.76 -22.24
CA SER A 224 7.00 -22.51 -22.89
C SER A 224 6.67 -22.79 -24.36
N ALA A 225 5.65 -22.12 -24.90
CA ALA A 225 5.32 -22.19 -26.33
C ALA A 225 6.45 -21.63 -27.23
N VAL A 226 7.43 -20.94 -26.64
CA VAL A 226 8.53 -20.26 -27.34
C VAL A 226 9.91 -20.73 -26.89
N SER A 227 10.00 -21.74 -26.03
CA SER A 227 11.30 -22.27 -25.61
C SER A 227 12.00 -22.93 -26.80
N SER A 228 13.04 -22.27 -27.31
CA SER A 228 14.00 -22.93 -28.18
C SER A 228 14.70 -24.03 -27.38
N PRO A 229 14.85 -25.26 -27.92
CA PRO A 229 15.64 -26.31 -27.25
C PRO A 229 17.13 -25.94 -27.06
N TYR A 230 17.56 -24.77 -27.56
CA TYR A 230 18.91 -24.25 -27.48
C TYR A 230 19.05 -22.97 -26.61
N SER A 231 18.02 -22.59 -25.84
CA SER A 231 18.06 -21.40 -24.99
C SER A 231 17.59 -21.71 -23.58
N ASP A 232 18.50 -21.54 -22.62
CA ASP A 232 18.23 -21.63 -21.18
C ASP A 232 17.54 -20.36 -20.62
N GLU A 233 17.19 -19.39 -21.46
CA GLU A 233 16.60 -18.12 -21.02
C GLU A 233 15.08 -18.23 -20.87
N ILE A 234 14.58 -17.88 -19.68
CA ILE A 234 13.15 -17.77 -19.40
C ILE A 234 12.55 -16.66 -20.28
N PHE A 235 11.53 -17.01 -21.06
CA PHE A 235 10.79 -16.04 -21.88
C PHE A 235 9.99 -15.07 -21.00
N SER A 236 9.27 -15.59 -20.02
CA SER A 236 8.44 -14.80 -19.11
C SER A 236 8.40 -15.39 -17.70
N LEU A 237 8.41 -14.52 -16.67
CA LEU A 237 8.27 -14.94 -15.27
C LEU A 237 6.92 -15.63 -14.99
N TYR A 238 5.91 -15.38 -15.83
CA TYR A 238 4.56 -15.89 -15.66
C TYR A 238 4.31 -17.21 -16.39
N ASP A 239 5.30 -17.77 -17.08
CA ASP A 239 5.11 -18.97 -17.90
C ASP A 239 4.71 -20.21 -17.10
N GLY A 240 5.05 -20.24 -15.81
CA GLY A 240 4.64 -21.29 -14.88
C GLY A 240 3.17 -21.25 -14.46
N LEU A 241 2.39 -20.19 -14.77
CA LEU A 241 0.98 -20.12 -14.41
C LEU A 241 0.16 -21.18 -15.16
N LYS A 242 -0.58 -22.01 -14.42
CA LYS A 242 -1.39 -23.12 -14.98
C LYS A 242 -2.87 -23.00 -14.72
N TYR A 243 -3.25 -22.70 -13.48
CA TYR A 243 -4.65 -22.56 -13.10
C TYR A 243 -4.85 -21.31 -12.27
N PHE A 244 -6.07 -20.77 -12.34
CA PHE A 244 -6.53 -19.77 -11.39
C PHE A 244 -7.92 -20.14 -10.87
N ARG A 245 -8.29 -19.58 -9.73
CA ARG A 245 -9.63 -19.67 -9.17
C ARG A 245 -10.06 -18.30 -8.69
N ILE A 246 -11.27 -17.89 -9.05
CA ILE A 246 -11.89 -16.68 -8.51
C ILE A 246 -12.34 -16.98 -7.08
N ASN A 247 -11.75 -16.28 -6.10
CA ASN A 247 -12.09 -16.41 -4.70
C ASN A 247 -13.17 -15.38 -4.30
N PRO A 248 -13.66 -15.35 -3.04
CA PRO A 248 -14.72 -14.43 -2.65
C PRO A 248 -14.40 -12.94 -2.87
N LEU A 249 -13.13 -12.53 -2.70
CA LEU A 249 -12.72 -11.16 -2.99
C LEU A 249 -12.79 -10.88 -4.50
N GLY A 250 -12.27 -11.80 -5.32
CA GLY A 250 -12.37 -11.68 -6.77
C GLY A 250 -13.80 -11.64 -7.27
N ALA A 251 -14.68 -12.49 -6.73
CA ALA A 251 -16.10 -12.51 -7.09
C ALA A 251 -16.77 -11.15 -6.83
N TYR A 252 -16.44 -10.50 -5.71
CA TYR A 252 -16.91 -9.16 -5.43
C TYR A 252 -16.35 -8.12 -6.41
N LEU A 253 -15.03 -8.10 -6.61
CA LEU A 253 -14.38 -7.14 -7.52
C LEU A 253 -14.81 -7.28 -8.99
N LEU A 254 -15.19 -8.49 -9.40
CA LEU A 254 -15.68 -8.80 -10.74
C LEU A 254 -17.21 -8.62 -10.88
N GLY A 255 -17.91 -8.15 -9.84
CA GLY A 255 -19.36 -7.93 -9.86
C GLY A 255 -20.21 -9.20 -9.81
N GLN A 256 -19.63 -10.34 -9.43
CA GLN A 256 -20.31 -11.64 -9.31
C GLN A 256 -20.93 -11.85 -7.92
N ALA A 257 -20.53 -11.05 -6.92
CA ALA A 257 -21.08 -11.04 -5.57
C ALA A 257 -21.39 -9.59 -5.16
N GLY A 258 -22.55 -9.37 -4.52
CA GLY A 258 -22.98 -8.04 -4.06
C GLY A 258 -22.32 -7.57 -2.76
N GLU A 259 -21.69 -8.48 -2.02
CA GLU A 259 -21.00 -8.20 -0.77
C GLU A 259 -19.73 -9.05 -0.64
N TYR A 260 -18.73 -8.52 0.06
CA TYR A 260 -17.54 -9.26 0.47
C TYR A 260 -17.41 -9.25 1.99
N ILE A 261 -17.50 -10.44 2.58
CA ILE A 261 -17.18 -10.65 3.99
C ILE A 261 -15.79 -11.29 4.05
N PRO A 262 -14.78 -10.59 4.57
CA PRO A 262 -13.45 -11.16 4.72
C PRO A 262 -13.54 -12.45 5.52
N SER A 263 -13.04 -13.55 4.94
CA SER A 263 -12.80 -14.77 5.69
C SER A 263 -11.69 -14.50 6.69
N ARG A 264 -12.05 -14.00 7.87
CA ARG A 264 -11.17 -13.98 9.04
C ARG A 264 -11.23 -15.41 9.58
N PRO A 265 -10.28 -16.31 9.27
CA PRO A 265 -10.20 -17.56 10.03
C PRO A 265 -10.21 -17.17 11.50
N ALA A 266 -11.02 -17.86 12.32
CA ALA A 266 -11.12 -17.61 13.75
C ALA A 266 -9.70 -17.38 14.27
N ALA A 267 -9.42 -16.16 14.72
CA ALA A 267 -8.07 -15.72 14.97
C ALA A 267 -7.50 -16.64 16.05
N ALA A 268 -6.64 -17.58 15.65
CA ALA A 268 -5.94 -18.41 16.61
C ALA A 268 -5.24 -17.47 17.60
N SER A 269 -5.39 -17.74 18.89
CA SER A 269 -4.75 -16.97 19.93
C SER A 269 -3.24 -17.04 19.71
N LEU A 270 -2.61 -15.89 19.52
CA LEU A 270 -1.16 -15.78 19.27
C LEU A 270 -0.37 -15.68 20.56
N PHE A 271 -0.99 -15.17 21.61
CA PHE A 271 -0.35 -14.90 22.88
C PHE A 271 -1.33 -14.96 24.06
N SER A 272 -0.82 -15.08 25.27
CA SER A 272 -1.55 -14.80 26.52
C SER A 272 -1.12 -13.46 27.08
N VAL A 273 -2.05 -12.69 27.66
CA VAL A 273 -1.73 -11.45 28.38
C VAL A 273 -1.93 -11.66 29.87
N SER A 274 -0.90 -11.42 30.66
CA SER A 274 -0.93 -11.53 32.12
C SER A 274 -1.36 -10.23 32.80
N ALA A 275 -1.72 -10.32 34.08
CA ALA A 275 -2.09 -9.15 34.88
C ALA A 275 -0.93 -8.15 35.06
N ASP A 276 0.33 -8.62 34.95
CA ASP A 276 1.55 -7.81 35.06
C ASP A 276 1.92 -7.10 33.75
N LEU A 277 0.97 -6.96 32.82
CA LEU A 277 1.16 -6.34 31.50
C LEU A 277 2.21 -7.06 30.63
N ILE A 278 2.45 -8.34 30.90
CA ILE A 278 3.35 -9.18 30.08
C ILE A 278 2.53 -9.99 29.08
N VAL A 279 2.91 -9.88 27.81
CA VAL A 279 2.41 -10.68 26.70
C VAL A 279 3.39 -11.82 26.45
N THR A 280 2.91 -13.06 26.46
CA THR A 280 3.73 -14.26 26.18
C THR A 280 3.20 -14.93 24.93
N LEU A 281 4.05 -15.14 23.93
CA LEU A 281 3.66 -15.80 22.68
C LEU A 281 3.36 -17.28 22.95
N THR A 282 2.25 -17.77 22.43
CA THR A 282 1.86 -19.20 22.55
C THR A 282 2.63 -20.04 21.53
N HIS A 283 2.72 -19.53 20.29
CA HIS A 283 3.43 -20.16 19.17
C HIS A 283 4.15 -19.09 18.35
N SER A 284 5.42 -18.87 18.65
CA SER A 284 6.19 -17.77 18.02
C SER A 284 6.36 -17.89 16.51
N ALA A 285 6.24 -19.11 15.96
CA ALA A 285 6.25 -19.37 14.52
C ALA A 285 4.99 -18.82 13.81
N ASP A 286 3.87 -18.72 14.53
CA ASP A 286 2.59 -18.25 13.98
C ASP A 286 2.47 -16.71 14.02
N LEU A 287 3.44 -16.04 14.67
CA LEU A 287 3.49 -14.58 14.73
C LEU A 287 3.97 -14.02 13.39
N THR A 288 3.00 -13.81 12.49
CA THR A 288 3.22 -13.15 11.20
C THR A 288 3.89 -11.77 11.36
N PRO A 289 4.62 -11.26 10.35
CA PRO A 289 5.24 -9.94 10.42
C PRO A 289 4.26 -8.80 10.76
N ASN A 290 3.02 -8.86 10.28
CA ASN A 290 1.99 -7.87 10.61
C ASN A 290 1.58 -7.97 12.08
N ASN A 291 1.31 -9.17 12.60
CA ASN A 291 0.93 -9.34 14.00
C ASN A 291 2.08 -8.95 14.94
N ARG A 292 3.34 -9.22 14.55
CA ARG A 292 4.51 -8.76 15.30
C ARG A 292 4.56 -7.24 15.37
N ARG A 293 4.36 -6.55 14.24
CA ARG A 293 4.33 -5.09 14.21
C ARG A 293 3.20 -4.51 15.05
N ASP A 294 1.99 -5.06 14.93
CA ASP A 294 0.83 -4.59 15.69
C ASP A 294 1.06 -4.80 17.20
N LEU A 295 1.69 -5.92 17.61
CA LEU A 295 2.16 -6.13 18.98
C LEU A 295 3.23 -5.11 19.39
N GLU A 296 4.19 -4.83 18.51
CA GLU A 296 5.26 -3.86 18.74
C GLU A 296 4.78 -2.41 18.66
N GLN A 297 3.52 -2.11 18.36
CA GLN A 297 2.91 -0.78 18.54
C GLN A 297 2.42 -0.56 19.98
N VAL A 298 2.16 -1.63 20.73
CA VAL A 298 1.65 -1.55 22.11
C VAL A 298 2.63 -2.08 23.14
N ALA A 299 3.67 -2.78 22.71
CA ALA A 299 4.58 -3.50 23.57
C ALA A 299 6.04 -3.40 23.12
N VAL A 300 6.95 -3.60 24.07
CA VAL A 300 8.39 -3.70 23.83
C VAL A 300 8.86 -5.14 24.09
N PRO A 301 9.82 -5.67 23.30
CA PRO A 301 10.33 -7.02 23.52
C PRO A 301 11.08 -7.12 24.85
N LEU A 302 10.77 -8.16 25.63
CA LEU A 302 11.48 -8.54 26.86
C LEU A 302 12.43 -9.73 26.62
N GLY A 303 12.10 -10.57 25.65
CA GLY A 303 12.86 -11.78 25.31
C GLY A 303 12.41 -12.32 23.96
N LYS A 304 12.78 -13.57 23.66
CA LYS A 304 12.47 -14.21 22.36
C LYS A 304 10.95 -14.31 22.10
N ASP A 305 10.20 -14.65 23.15
CA ASP A 305 8.78 -14.99 23.07
C ASP A 305 7.93 -14.18 24.06
N SER A 306 8.47 -13.07 24.57
CA SER A 306 7.81 -12.23 25.58
C SER A 306 7.96 -10.75 25.30
N TYR A 307 6.89 -10.02 25.57
CA TYR A 307 6.75 -8.59 25.38
C TYR A 307 6.13 -7.95 26.62
N ARG A 308 6.46 -6.68 26.90
CA ARG A 308 5.82 -5.87 27.94
C ARG A 308 4.97 -4.80 27.28
N LEU A 309 3.67 -4.75 27.61
CA LEU A 309 2.83 -3.62 27.22
C LEU A 309 3.43 -2.35 27.81
N ASP A 310 3.62 -1.35 26.98
CA ASP A 310 4.41 -0.17 27.32
C ASP A 310 3.65 1.12 26.99
N THR A 311 3.49 1.96 28.01
CA THR A 311 2.72 3.21 27.92
C THR A 311 3.37 4.20 26.97
N GLN A 312 4.71 4.31 26.95
CA GLN A 312 5.38 5.23 26.05
C GLN A 312 5.20 4.78 24.61
N ARG A 313 5.32 3.48 24.37
CA ARG A 313 5.20 2.89 23.04
C ARG A 313 3.82 3.12 22.40
N ILE A 314 2.76 2.83 23.15
CA ILE A 314 1.41 3.04 22.64
C ILE A 314 1.09 4.51 22.42
N LEU A 315 1.55 5.42 23.31
CA LEU A 315 1.38 6.87 23.10
C LEU A 315 2.10 7.35 21.85
N THR A 316 3.33 6.88 21.57
CA THR A 316 4.03 7.18 20.31
C THR A 316 3.24 6.69 19.10
N SER A 317 2.64 5.50 19.16
CA SER A 317 1.79 5.01 18.06
C SER A 317 0.52 5.85 17.86
N LEU A 318 -0.08 6.39 18.93
CA LEU A 318 -1.20 7.33 18.81
C LEU A 318 -0.77 8.67 18.20
N GLU A 319 0.41 9.19 18.56
CA GLU A 319 0.99 10.39 17.93
C GLU A 319 1.24 10.20 16.42
N GLU A 320 1.59 8.98 16.01
CA GLU A 320 1.75 8.57 14.60
C GLU A 320 0.40 8.36 13.88
N GLY A 321 -0.74 8.55 14.56
CA GLY A 321 -2.08 8.50 13.99
C GLY A 321 -2.74 7.12 14.03
N GLN A 322 -2.26 6.19 14.86
CA GLN A 322 -2.98 4.93 15.12
C GLN A 322 -4.23 5.17 15.99
N ASP A 323 -5.21 4.27 15.86
CA ASP A 323 -6.42 4.27 16.68
C ASP A 323 -6.24 3.33 17.88
N LEU A 324 -6.47 3.86 19.09
CA LEU A 324 -6.42 3.08 20.33
C LEU A 324 -7.41 1.91 20.33
N THR A 325 -8.57 2.10 19.70
CA THR A 325 -9.62 1.08 19.59
C THR A 325 -9.13 -0.13 18.79
N TYR A 326 -8.48 0.13 17.65
CA TYR A 326 -7.86 -0.91 16.82
C TYR A 326 -6.83 -1.73 17.61
N LEU A 327 -5.96 -1.05 18.36
CA LEU A 327 -4.91 -1.69 19.15
C LEU A 327 -5.48 -2.52 20.32
N ALA A 328 -6.53 -2.03 20.98
CA ALA A 328 -7.23 -2.75 22.03
C ALA A 328 -7.96 -4.00 21.49
N GLU A 329 -8.62 -3.87 20.33
CA GLU A 329 -9.25 -4.99 19.64
C GLU A 329 -8.23 -6.05 19.20
N PHE A 330 -7.07 -5.64 18.68
CA PHE A 330 -5.98 -6.55 18.36
C PHE A 330 -5.54 -7.38 19.57
N LEU A 331 -5.30 -6.74 20.71
CA LEU A 331 -4.93 -7.43 21.96
C LEU A 331 -6.02 -8.41 22.39
N SER A 332 -7.28 -7.99 22.36
CA SER A 332 -8.42 -8.82 22.77
C SER A 332 -8.63 -10.03 21.85
N GLN A 333 -8.63 -9.81 20.53
CA GLN A 333 -8.89 -10.86 19.53
C GLN A 333 -7.76 -11.88 19.42
N ARG A 334 -6.52 -11.49 19.72
CA ARG A 334 -5.34 -12.35 19.61
C ARG A 334 -4.91 -12.98 20.94
N SER A 335 -5.54 -12.61 22.05
CA SER A 335 -5.26 -13.20 23.36
C SER A 335 -5.89 -14.59 23.51
N SER A 336 -5.24 -15.47 24.28
CA SER A 336 -5.83 -16.72 24.77
C SER A 336 -6.74 -16.44 25.97
N GLY A 337 -7.95 -15.94 25.67
CA GLY A 337 -8.97 -15.59 26.65
C GLY A 337 -9.16 -14.08 26.81
N PRO A 338 -10.02 -13.65 27.76
CA PRO A 338 -10.28 -12.24 27.99
C PRO A 338 -9.07 -11.53 28.57
N LEU A 339 -8.90 -10.24 28.22
CA LEU A 339 -7.84 -9.41 28.79
C LEU A 339 -8.05 -9.24 30.32
N PRO A 340 -6.98 -9.36 31.13
CA PRO A 340 -7.06 -9.12 32.56
C PRO A 340 -7.59 -7.71 32.91
N PRO A 341 -8.30 -7.53 34.04
CA PRO A 341 -8.80 -6.22 34.46
C PRO A 341 -7.72 -5.13 34.56
N SER A 342 -6.48 -5.50 34.92
CA SER A 342 -5.35 -4.56 34.96
C SER A 342 -4.98 -4.02 33.58
N VAL A 343 -5.09 -4.83 32.53
CA VAL A 343 -4.84 -4.41 31.14
C VAL A 343 -5.96 -3.49 30.65
N LEU A 344 -7.21 -3.81 30.96
CA LEU A 344 -8.35 -2.95 30.63
C LEU A 344 -8.25 -1.59 31.33
N ALA A 345 -7.90 -1.57 32.63
CA ALA A 345 -7.66 -0.33 33.37
C ALA A 345 -6.47 0.47 32.81
N TRP A 346 -5.43 -0.21 32.34
CA TRP A 346 -4.29 0.42 31.68
C TRP A 346 -4.70 1.08 30.34
N LEU A 347 -5.47 0.39 29.49
CA LEU A 347 -6.00 0.95 28.24
C LEU A 347 -6.91 2.15 28.48
N GLU A 348 -7.81 2.07 29.47
CA GLU A 348 -8.71 3.17 29.83
C GLU A 348 -7.93 4.39 30.33
N ARG A 349 -6.90 4.18 31.13
CA ARG A 349 -6.00 5.25 31.57
C ARG A 349 -5.28 5.92 30.38
N ILE A 350 -4.87 5.15 29.38
CA ILE A 350 -4.25 5.71 28.17
C ILE A 350 -5.27 6.52 27.37
N ASN A 351 -6.49 6.02 27.21
CA ASN A 351 -7.57 6.75 26.55
C ASN A 351 -7.77 8.13 27.18
N GLN A 352 -7.93 8.17 28.50
CA GLN A 352 -8.08 9.42 29.26
C GLN A 352 -6.86 10.34 29.13
N ASN A 353 -5.65 9.81 29.31
CA ASN A 353 -4.43 10.61 29.31
C ASN A 353 -4.04 11.14 27.92
N SER A 354 -4.33 10.38 26.85
CA SER A 354 -4.03 10.78 25.47
C SER A 354 -4.77 12.06 25.04
N GLN A 355 -5.90 12.37 25.69
CA GLN A 355 -6.71 13.55 25.44
C GLN A 355 -6.49 14.67 26.48
N ALA A 356 -5.59 14.45 27.46
CA ALA A 356 -5.42 15.39 28.58
C ALA A 356 -4.69 16.69 28.19
N PHE A 357 -3.89 16.65 27.12
CA PHE A 357 -3.15 17.81 26.61
C PHE A 357 -3.51 18.06 25.15
N SER A 358 -3.91 19.29 24.84
CA SER A 358 -4.19 19.73 23.47
C SER A 358 -3.20 20.81 23.04
N ARG A 359 -2.79 20.77 21.78
CA ARG A 359 -1.99 21.84 21.18
C ARG A 359 -2.87 23.06 20.90
N GLY A 360 -2.53 24.19 21.51
CA GLY A 360 -3.11 25.50 21.16
C GLY A 360 -2.44 26.15 19.95
N ASP A 361 -2.98 27.29 19.51
CA ASP A 361 -2.42 28.09 18.41
C ASP A 361 -1.04 28.68 18.74
N LEU A 362 -0.31 29.06 17.69
CA LEU A 362 0.99 29.74 17.84
C LEU A 362 0.81 31.09 18.55
N ALA A 363 1.60 31.31 19.60
CA ALA A 363 1.65 32.58 20.32
C ALA A 363 3.06 33.20 20.24
N LEU A 364 3.11 34.53 20.26
CA LEU A 364 4.35 35.30 20.29
C LEU A 364 4.57 35.89 21.68
N PHE A 365 5.81 35.84 22.15
CA PHE A 365 6.25 36.43 23.40
C PHE A 365 6.93 37.78 23.12
N ILE A 366 6.35 38.86 23.64
CA ILE A 366 6.88 40.22 23.50
C ILE A 366 7.49 40.63 24.83
N LYS A 367 8.82 40.81 24.85
CA LYS A 367 9.53 41.32 26.03
C LYS A 367 9.44 42.85 26.09
N THR A 368 9.03 43.37 27.23
CA THR A 368 9.08 44.79 27.55
C THR A 368 10.36 45.11 28.31
N LYS A 369 10.86 46.34 28.16
CA LYS A 369 12.06 46.79 28.91
C LYS A 369 11.76 47.00 30.40
N SER A 370 10.51 47.32 30.74
CA SER A 370 10.09 47.60 32.10
C SER A 370 8.65 47.11 32.36
N PRO A 371 8.28 46.86 33.63
CA PRO A 371 6.93 46.43 33.99
C PRO A 371 5.85 47.48 33.67
N GLU A 372 6.20 48.77 33.73
CA GLU A 372 5.27 49.87 33.48
C GLU A 372 4.78 49.88 32.02
N LEU A 373 5.65 49.48 31.08
CA LEU A 373 5.28 49.32 29.67
C LEU A 373 4.32 48.14 29.45
N LEU A 374 4.43 47.10 30.29
CA LEU A 374 3.51 45.98 30.24
C LEU A 374 2.15 46.39 30.79
N ASP A 375 2.11 47.11 31.91
CA ASP A 375 0.87 47.63 32.48
C ASP A 375 0.17 48.61 31.52
N LEU A 376 0.93 49.47 30.86
CA LEU A 376 0.42 50.37 29.81
C LEU A 376 -0.23 49.58 28.67
N ALA A 377 0.42 48.53 28.19
CA ALA A 377 -0.12 47.69 27.12
C ALA A 377 -1.36 46.90 27.54
N LEU A 378 -1.47 46.49 28.81
CA LEU A 378 -2.67 45.80 29.32
C LEU A 378 -3.84 46.75 29.60
N ALA A 379 -3.56 48.00 29.97
CA ALA A 379 -4.58 49.02 30.19
C ALA A 379 -5.16 49.61 28.89
N ASP A 380 -4.44 49.47 27.77
CA ASP A 380 -4.91 49.96 26.47
C ASP A 380 -6.15 49.18 25.97
N PRO A 381 -7.22 49.85 25.50
CA PRO A 381 -8.47 49.20 25.10
C PRO A 381 -8.38 48.21 23.94
N VAL A 382 -7.31 48.28 23.14
CA VAL A 382 -7.07 47.40 21.98
C VAL A 382 -6.08 46.32 22.35
N LEU A 383 -4.90 46.69 22.88
CA LEU A 383 -3.87 45.75 23.29
C LEU A 383 -4.33 44.86 24.45
N GLY A 384 -5.01 45.39 25.46
CA GLY A 384 -5.53 44.61 26.60
C GLY A 384 -6.53 43.50 26.21
N LYS A 385 -7.16 43.59 25.03
CA LYS A 385 -8.05 42.54 24.50
C LYS A 385 -7.30 41.40 23.81
N ILE A 386 -6.09 41.66 23.32
CA ILE A 386 -5.32 40.72 22.48
C ILE A 386 -4.00 40.28 23.11
N CYS A 387 -3.55 40.98 24.15
CA CYS A 387 -2.37 40.69 24.94
C CYS A 387 -2.76 40.13 26.30
N ARG A 388 -1.94 39.22 26.83
CA ARG A 388 -1.99 38.79 28.24
C ARG A 388 -0.61 38.89 28.85
N ALA A 389 -0.51 39.23 30.12
CA ALA A 389 0.74 39.06 30.85
C ALA A 389 1.06 37.57 31.02
N MET A 390 2.27 37.18 30.67
CA MET A 390 2.84 35.92 31.14
C MET A 390 3.60 36.11 32.45
N ASP A 391 4.33 37.22 32.55
CA ASP A 391 5.09 37.61 33.74
C ASP A 391 5.19 39.15 33.81
N LYS A 392 6.02 39.67 34.72
CA LYS A 392 6.17 41.13 34.96
C LYS A 392 6.81 41.92 33.82
N LYS A 393 7.36 41.27 32.78
CA LYS A 393 8.03 41.91 31.64
C LYS A 393 7.74 41.25 30.29
N THR A 394 6.78 40.33 30.23
CA THR A 394 6.49 39.59 28.99
C THR A 394 4.99 39.54 28.72
N LEU A 395 4.61 40.03 27.55
CA LEU A 395 3.28 39.90 26.98
C LEU A 395 3.22 38.67 26.06
N VAL A 396 2.07 38.01 26.05
CA VAL A 396 1.75 36.93 25.12
C VAL A 396 0.59 37.37 24.25
N ILE A 397 0.76 37.17 22.94
CA ILE A 397 -0.26 37.45 21.94
C ILE A 397 -0.44 36.25 21.02
N PRO A 398 -1.65 36.01 20.47
CA PRO A 398 -1.80 35.10 19.33
C PRO A 398 -0.96 35.62 18.15
N ALA A 399 -0.22 34.74 17.47
CA ALA A 399 0.65 35.15 16.36
C ALA A 399 -0.13 35.83 15.22
N SER A 400 -1.39 35.43 15.02
CA SER A 400 -2.32 36.05 14.06
C SER A 400 -2.66 37.52 14.37
N LYS A 401 -2.36 38.02 15.57
CA LYS A 401 -2.63 39.39 16.01
C LYS A 401 -1.40 40.30 16.02
N GLU A 402 -0.23 39.80 15.61
CA GLU A 402 1.02 40.58 15.61
C GLU A 402 0.89 41.92 14.86
N LYS A 403 0.26 41.91 13.68
CA LYS A 403 0.07 43.12 12.88
C LYS A 403 -0.75 44.18 13.63
N ALA A 404 -1.82 43.76 14.30
CA ALA A 404 -2.68 44.67 15.08
C ALA A 404 -1.91 45.27 16.27
N VAL A 405 -1.11 44.46 16.95
CA VAL A 405 -0.25 44.90 18.06
C VAL A 405 0.79 45.91 17.56
N ARG A 406 1.46 45.65 16.44
CA ARG A 406 2.44 46.57 15.84
C ARG A 406 1.82 47.91 15.44
N VAL A 407 0.62 47.90 14.87
CA VAL A 407 -0.11 49.13 14.53
C VAL A 407 -0.42 49.92 15.79
N ARG A 408 -1.01 49.27 16.80
CA ARG A 408 -1.40 49.96 18.03
C ARG A 408 -0.21 50.46 18.85
N LEU A 409 0.90 49.72 18.89
CA LEU A 409 2.13 50.20 19.53
C LEU A 409 2.67 51.44 18.83
N LYS A 410 2.64 51.52 17.49
CA LYS A 410 3.06 52.73 16.75
C LYS A 410 2.16 53.93 17.06
N GLU A 411 0.85 53.73 17.22
CA GLU A 411 -0.09 54.77 17.66
C GLU A 411 0.21 55.28 19.08
N LEU A 412 0.80 54.42 19.93
CA LEU A 412 1.28 54.74 21.27
C LEU A 412 2.76 55.17 21.28
N GLU A 413 3.35 55.46 20.11
CA GLU A 413 4.74 55.90 19.94
C GLU A 413 5.82 54.87 20.33
N PHE A 414 5.46 53.58 20.37
CA PHE A 414 6.35 52.46 20.62
C PHE A 414 6.62 51.63 19.36
N LEU A 415 7.82 51.04 19.28
CA LEU A 415 8.20 50.13 18.21
C LEU A 415 8.46 48.72 18.76
N LEU A 416 7.73 47.74 18.23
CA LEU A 416 8.07 46.33 18.39
C LEU A 416 9.18 45.99 17.39
N GLN A 417 10.37 45.64 17.87
CA GLN A 417 11.51 45.25 17.02
C GLN A 417 11.32 43.88 16.39
#